data_AF-A0A951NKU9-F1
#
_entry.id   AF-A0A951NKU9-F1
#
_cell.length_a   1.000
_cell.length_b   1.000
_cell.length_c   1.000
_cell.angle_alpha   90.00
_cell.angle_beta   90.00
_cell.angle_gamma   90.00
#
_symmetry.space_group_name_H-M   'P 1'
#
loop_
_entity.id
_entity.type
_entity.pdbx_description
1 polymer ?
#
loop_
_entity_poly.entity_id
_entity_poly.type
_entity_poly.pdbx_seq_one_letter_code
_entity_poly.pdbx_strand_id
1 'polypeptide(L)'
;PPLGDSDDLLIGEWAIAIGNPFGYLLADRNPSVTVGVISALGRDVRPESGAGQQQVWSNMIQTDAAINPGNSGGPLVNARGEVIGVNAFIFSGGGGGSIGLGFAIPIDRLKRVLGDIVEFGEIRRPWTGIHVTTPPVRNGVPPRGVRVVRVDPGSPAERAGFQPGDLIVATNGRPLRTSLEWEGRLLDLPSGEAVDVEVEREGRSFRLELIPADDPLRRASRISTPFGAELVVVTPTIASHLGLRSPTGLLVAELSLDSPLRRTPIGVGDALLALGDHRLDTADDVEVLIETLGSGRPFVLYFEHEGAVRRYCYRMLC
;
A
#
# COMPACT_ATOMS: atom_id res chain seq x y z
N PRO A 1 1.02 -6.24 -27.59
CA PRO A 1 2.43 -6.70 -27.60
C PRO A 1 2.67 -7.70 -26.46
N PRO A 2 3.58 -8.68 -26.62
CA PRO A 2 3.95 -9.59 -25.53
C PRO A 2 4.60 -8.81 -24.37
N LEU A 3 4.47 -9.30 -23.13
CA LEU A 3 5.15 -8.71 -21.98
C LEU A 3 6.60 -9.17 -21.95
N GLY A 4 7.54 -8.23 -21.84
CA GLY A 4 8.97 -8.48 -21.69
C GLY A 4 9.39 -8.57 -20.23
N ASP A 5 10.67 -8.42 -19.95
CA ASP A 5 11.28 -8.40 -18.61
C ASP A 5 11.87 -7.02 -18.35
N SER A 6 11.54 -6.41 -17.20
CA SER A 6 12.05 -5.10 -16.79
C SER A 6 13.21 -5.17 -15.80
N ASP A 7 13.51 -6.34 -15.25
CA ASP A 7 14.64 -6.56 -14.35
C ASP A 7 15.96 -6.78 -15.12
N ASP A 8 15.91 -7.21 -16.39
CA ASP A 8 17.06 -7.40 -17.28
C ASP A 8 17.31 -6.21 -18.24
N LEU A 9 16.81 -5.01 -17.90
CA LEU A 9 17.01 -3.84 -18.74
C LEU A 9 18.43 -3.28 -18.62
N LEU A 10 18.94 -2.75 -19.73
CA LEU A 10 20.24 -2.10 -19.82
C LEU A 10 20.09 -0.62 -20.16
N ILE A 11 20.76 0.23 -19.39
CA ILE A 11 20.88 1.65 -19.73
C ILE A 11 21.54 1.77 -21.12
N GLY A 12 20.88 2.50 -22.02
CA GLY A 12 21.29 2.69 -23.41
C GLY A 12 20.59 1.79 -24.42
N GLU A 13 19.81 0.79 -24.00
CA GLU A 13 19.02 0.01 -24.95
C GLU A 13 17.84 0.81 -25.50
N TRP A 14 17.33 0.42 -26.67
CA TRP A 14 16.23 1.11 -27.34
C TRP A 14 14.93 1.04 -26.55
N ALA A 15 14.27 2.19 -26.44
CA ALA A 15 12.97 2.34 -25.83
C ALA A 15 12.01 3.02 -26.82
N ILE A 16 10.86 2.39 -27.05
CA ILE A 16 9.85 2.86 -27.99
C ILE A 16 8.58 3.12 -27.19
N ALA A 17 8.18 4.38 -27.08
CA ALA A 17 6.94 4.76 -26.40
C ALA A 17 5.80 4.84 -27.41
N ILE A 18 4.69 4.16 -27.10
CA ILE A 18 3.49 4.14 -27.93
C ILE A 18 2.33 4.69 -27.10
N GLY A 19 1.53 5.56 -27.71
CA GLY A 19 0.36 6.12 -27.05
C GLY A 19 -0.45 6.99 -27.98
N ASN A 20 -1.40 7.75 -27.46
CA ASN A 20 -2.22 8.65 -28.27
C ASN A 20 -2.16 10.08 -27.69
N PRO A 21 -1.01 10.75 -27.84
CA PRO A 21 -0.83 12.09 -27.30
C PRO A 21 -1.76 13.04 -28.05
N PHE A 22 -2.61 13.76 -27.33
CA PHE A 22 -3.57 14.71 -27.92
C PHE A 22 -4.54 14.13 -28.96
N GLY A 23 -4.85 12.83 -28.92
CA GLY A 23 -5.72 12.16 -29.91
C GLY A 23 -7.15 12.73 -30.02
N TYR A 24 -7.58 13.59 -29.10
CA TYR A 24 -8.84 14.33 -29.18
C TYR A 24 -8.74 15.62 -30.01
N LEU A 25 -7.53 16.12 -30.27
CA LEU A 25 -7.25 17.31 -31.09
C LEU A 25 -6.98 16.98 -32.57
N LEU A 26 -6.70 15.72 -32.88
CA LEU A 26 -6.40 15.25 -34.24
C LEU A 26 -7.67 14.66 -34.89
N ALA A 27 -7.81 14.87 -36.20
CA ALA A 27 -8.89 14.30 -36.99
C ALA A 27 -8.75 12.77 -37.13
N ASP A 28 -7.51 12.27 -37.11
CA ASP A 28 -7.21 10.85 -36.99
C ASP A 28 -6.81 10.49 -35.56
N ARG A 29 -7.41 9.43 -35.01
CA ARG A 29 -7.16 9.00 -33.62
C ARG A 29 -6.11 7.89 -33.53
N ASN A 30 -5.23 7.80 -34.53
CA ASN A 30 -4.23 6.75 -34.59
C ASN A 30 -3.16 6.94 -33.49
N PRO A 31 -2.59 5.85 -32.94
CA PRO A 31 -1.49 5.96 -31.99
C PRO A 31 -0.25 6.61 -32.61
N SER A 32 0.46 7.41 -31.82
CA SER A 32 1.80 7.93 -32.13
C SER A 32 2.89 7.05 -31.51
N VAL A 33 4.04 7.06 -32.16
CA VAL A 33 5.23 6.32 -31.72
C VAL A 33 6.41 7.28 -31.60
N THR A 34 7.14 7.20 -30.49
CA THR A 34 8.40 7.92 -30.28
C THR A 34 9.47 6.94 -29.85
N VAL A 35 10.72 7.23 -30.22
CA VAL A 35 11.86 6.35 -29.96
C VAL A 35 12.93 7.13 -29.21
N GLY A 36 13.56 6.46 -28.25
CA GLY A 36 14.71 6.91 -27.49
C GLY A 36 15.44 5.70 -26.92
N VAL A 37 16.08 5.88 -25.78
CA VAL A 37 16.79 4.83 -25.04
C VAL A 37 16.35 4.79 -23.58
N ILE A 38 16.68 3.70 -22.90
CA ILE A 38 16.63 3.65 -21.44
C ILE A 38 17.74 4.53 -20.88
N SER A 39 17.39 5.65 -20.26
CA SER A 39 18.35 6.63 -19.73
C SER A 39 18.80 6.29 -18.31
N ALA A 40 17.93 5.65 -17.52
CA ALA A 40 18.23 5.17 -16.18
C ALA A 40 17.19 4.15 -15.70
N LEU A 41 17.54 3.38 -14.68
CA LEU A 41 16.67 2.41 -14.02
C LEU A 41 16.59 2.68 -12.52
N GLY A 42 15.56 2.16 -11.85
CA GLY A 42 15.43 2.24 -10.40
C GLY A 42 15.29 3.66 -9.86
N ARG A 43 14.71 4.58 -10.63
CA ARG A 43 14.54 5.98 -10.22
C ARG A 43 13.38 6.12 -9.25
N ASP A 44 13.66 6.62 -8.06
CA ASP A 44 12.62 7.14 -7.18
C ASP A 44 12.37 8.61 -7.54
N VAL A 45 11.15 8.94 -7.95
CA VAL A 45 10.83 10.24 -8.53
C VAL A 45 9.66 10.87 -7.81
N ARG A 46 9.74 12.19 -7.64
CA ARG A 46 8.67 13.02 -7.09
C ARG A 46 8.18 13.93 -8.22
N PRO A 47 6.99 13.69 -8.78
CA PRO A 47 6.43 14.57 -9.79
C PRO A 47 6.28 15.98 -9.21
N GLU A 48 6.68 17.00 -9.97
CA GLU A 48 6.32 18.38 -9.67
C GLU A 48 4.86 18.59 -10.08
N SER A 49 3.93 18.30 -9.17
CA SER A 49 2.52 18.68 -9.35
C SER A 49 1.94 19.23 -8.05
N GLY A 50 1.28 20.39 -8.18
CA GLY A 50 0.91 21.29 -7.10
C GLY A 50 -0.06 20.72 -6.07
N ALA A 51 -0.09 21.40 -4.92
CA ALA A 51 -1.07 21.29 -3.84
C ALA A 51 -1.46 19.84 -3.44
N GLY A 52 -0.60 19.21 -2.65
CA GLY A 52 -1.05 18.25 -1.62
C GLY A 52 -0.80 16.76 -1.84
N GLN A 53 -0.28 16.32 -3.00
CA GLN A 53 0.07 14.90 -3.19
C GLN A 53 1.58 14.71 -3.29
N GLN A 54 2.22 14.46 -2.14
CA GLN A 54 3.58 13.93 -2.07
C GLN A 54 3.53 12.43 -2.35
N GLN A 55 3.37 12.00 -3.60
CA GLN A 55 3.57 10.60 -3.99
C GLN A 55 4.99 10.42 -4.56
N VAL A 56 5.76 9.51 -3.98
CA VAL A 56 7.00 9.01 -4.59
C VAL A 56 6.66 7.85 -5.49
N TRP A 57 7.05 7.98 -6.74
CA TRP A 57 7.03 6.90 -7.71
C TRP A 57 8.35 6.17 -7.59
N SER A 58 8.33 5.01 -6.94
CA SER A 58 9.52 4.20 -6.72
C SER A 58 9.90 3.39 -7.97
N ASN A 59 11.18 3.03 -8.06
CA ASN A 59 11.68 2.05 -9.03
C ASN A 59 11.26 2.30 -10.50
N MET A 60 11.27 3.56 -10.95
CA MET A 60 10.83 3.91 -12.30
C MET A 60 11.93 3.65 -13.34
N ILE A 61 11.51 3.27 -14.55
CA ILE A 61 12.34 3.30 -15.76
C ILE A 61 12.35 4.74 -16.28
N GLN A 62 13.53 5.29 -16.57
CA GLN A 62 13.67 6.60 -17.21
C GLN A 62 14.03 6.42 -18.68
N THR A 63 13.41 7.21 -19.56
CA THR A 63 13.72 7.24 -20.99
C THR A 63 13.72 8.68 -21.53
N ASP A 64 14.47 8.91 -22.60
CA ASP A 64 14.44 10.14 -23.38
C ASP A 64 13.49 10.05 -24.60
N ALA A 65 12.84 8.89 -24.81
CA ALA A 65 11.74 8.78 -25.75
C ALA A 65 10.66 9.80 -25.39
N ALA A 66 10.18 10.56 -26.37
CA ALA A 66 9.23 11.64 -26.11
C ALA A 66 7.89 11.09 -25.61
N ILE A 67 7.66 11.19 -24.29
CA ILE A 67 6.39 10.92 -23.62
C ILE A 67 5.69 12.27 -23.42
N ASN A 68 4.43 12.40 -23.86
CA ASN A 68 3.62 13.61 -23.66
C ASN A 68 2.24 13.21 -23.09
N PRO A 69 1.45 14.14 -22.52
CA PRO A 69 0.09 13.85 -22.12
C PRO A 69 -0.71 13.13 -23.22
N GLY A 70 -1.28 11.97 -22.88
CA GLY A 70 -1.94 11.03 -23.81
C GLY A 70 -1.08 9.82 -24.22
N ASN A 71 0.23 9.83 -23.93
CA ASN A 71 1.05 8.60 -23.90
C ASN A 71 0.94 7.84 -22.57
N SER A 72 0.57 8.53 -21.48
CA SER A 72 0.36 7.93 -20.16
C SER A 72 -0.64 6.77 -20.24
N GLY A 73 -0.29 5.64 -19.63
CA GLY A 73 -1.04 4.37 -19.72
C GLY A 73 -0.71 3.51 -20.95
N GLY A 74 -0.06 4.08 -21.97
CA GLY A 74 0.46 3.33 -23.11
C GLY A 74 1.75 2.57 -22.80
N PRO A 75 2.14 1.59 -23.64
CA PRO A 75 3.33 0.78 -23.40
C PRO A 75 4.63 1.51 -23.76
N LEU A 76 5.67 1.23 -22.98
CA LEU A 76 7.07 1.38 -23.37
C LEU A 76 7.56 0.00 -23.81
N VAL A 77 8.07 -0.12 -25.03
CA VAL A 77 8.51 -1.40 -25.61
C VAL A 77 9.99 -1.37 -25.99
N ASN A 78 10.67 -2.52 -25.90
CA ASN A 78 12.05 -2.68 -26.34
C ASN A 78 12.15 -2.89 -27.86
N ALA A 79 13.37 -3.05 -28.39
CA ALA A 79 13.63 -3.29 -29.82
C ALA A 79 12.98 -4.59 -30.37
N ARG A 80 12.61 -5.53 -29.50
CA ARG A 80 11.91 -6.79 -29.86
C ARG A 80 10.38 -6.62 -29.89
N GLY A 81 9.86 -5.45 -29.54
CA GLY A 81 8.42 -5.19 -29.42
C GLY A 81 7.79 -5.76 -28.15
N GLU A 82 8.60 -6.13 -27.16
CA GLU A 82 8.14 -6.61 -25.86
C GLU A 82 7.88 -5.42 -24.94
N VAL A 83 6.76 -5.43 -24.20
CA VAL A 83 6.44 -4.37 -23.24
C VAL A 83 7.37 -4.46 -22.05
N ILE A 84 8.15 -3.42 -21.80
CA ILE A 84 9.11 -3.31 -20.70
C ILE A 84 8.65 -2.32 -19.63
N GLY A 85 7.65 -1.50 -19.93
CA GLY A 85 7.00 -0.66 -18.93
C GLY A 85 5.70 -0.02 -19.41
N VAL A 86 5.07 0.72 -18.50
CA VAL A 86 3.87 1.53 -18.77
C VAL A 86 4.22 3.00 -18.59
N ASN A 87 4.07 3.80 -19.64
CA ASN A 87 4.36 5.23 -19.61
C ASN A 87 3.51 5.90 -18.52
N ALA A 88 4.14 6.64 -17.62
CA ALA A 88 3.46 7.22 -16.47
C ALA A 88 3.42 8.75 -16.58
N PHE A 89 4.58 9.42 -16.52
CA PHE A 89 4.66 10.87 -16.50
C PHE A 89 5.99 11.38 -17.07
N ILE A 90 6.10 12.71 -17.18
CA ILE A 90 7.30 13.42 -17.62
C ILE A 90 7.65 14.55 -16.66
N PHE A 91 8.93 14.92 -16.63
CA PHE A 91 9.28 16.30 -16.29
C PHE A 91 9.17 17.17 -17.54
N SER A 92 8.60 18.36 -17.40
CA SER A 92 8.36 19.29 -18.52
C SER A 92 8.95 20.68 -18.31
N GLY A 93 9.57 20.96 -17.17
CA GLY A 93 10.17 22.28 -16.86
C GLY A 93 9.21 23.46 -16.98
N GLY A 94 7.89 23.22 -16.84
CA GLY A 94 6.84 24.22 -17.00
C GLY A 94 6.29 24.38 -18.43
N GLY A 95 6.88 23.72 -19.44
CA GLY A 95 6.48 23.83 -20.84
C GLY A 95 5.35 22.90 -21.30
N GLY A 96 4.90 21.97 -20.45
CA GLY A 96 3.79 21.05 -20.75
C GLY A 96 4.11 19.91 -21.72
N GLY A 97 5.34 19.83 -22.23
CA GLY A 97 5.83 18.77 -23.13
C GLY A 97 7.14 18.15 -22.65
N SER A 98 7.53 17.04 -23.27
CA SER A 98 8.75 16.28 -22.95
C SER A 98 10.00 17.12 -23.15
N ILE A 99 10.91 17.07 -22.18
CA ILE A 99 12.28 17.61 -22.27
C ILE A 99 13.35 16.50 -22.29
N GLY A 100 12.95 15.27 -22.65
CA GLY A 100 13.83 14.08 -22.61
C GLY A 100 13.93 13.42 -21.23
N LEU A 101 12.98 13.69 -20.33
CA LEU A 101 12.86 13.06 -19.01
C LEU A 101 11.47 12.42 -18.86
N GLY A 102 11.30 11.27 -19.50
CA GLY A 102 10.11 10.43 -19.38
C GLY A 102 10.29 9.29 -18.38
N PHE A 103 9.21 8.89 -17.73
CA PHE A 103 9.20 7.81 -16.74
C PHE A 103 8.11 6.78 -17.02
N ALA A 104 8.47 5.51 -16.88
CA ALA A 104 7.57 4.38 -17.02
C ALA A 104 7.62 3.47 -15.78
N ILE A 105 6.47 2.91 -15.41
CA ILE A 105 6.36 1.86 -14.40
C ILE A 105 6.95 0.57 -15.01
N PRO A 106 7.87 -0.15 -14.34
CA PRO A 106 8.41 -1.42 -14.82
C PRO A 106 7.32 -2.47 -15.09
N ILE A 107 7.46 -3.26 -16.16
CA ILE A 107 6.44 -4.24 -16.52
C ILE A 107 6.29 -5.34 -15.48
N ASP A 108 7.34 -5.73 -14.75
CA ASP A 108 7.25 -6.79 -13.74
C ASP A 108 6.44 -6.36 -12.53
N ARG A 109 6.37 -5.06 -12.22
CA ARG A 109 5.40 -4.54 -11.23
C ARG A 109 3.98 -4.81 -11.72
N LEU A 110 3.67 -4.53 -12.98
CA LEU A 110 2.33 -4.78 -13.53
C LEU A 110 2.03 -6.28 -13.55
N LYS A 111 2.99 -7.14 -13.91
CA LYS A 111 2.81 -8.60 -13.89
C LYS A 111 2.43 -9.10 -12.50
N ARG A 112 3.09 -8.61 -11.43
CA ARG A 112 2.74 -8.96 -10.04
C ARG A 112 1.31 -8.55 -9.71
N VAL A 113 0.95 -7.30 -9.99
CA VAL A 113 -0.41 -6.78 -9.74
C VAL A 113 -1.48 -7.56 -10.51
N LEU A 114 -1.22 -7.90 -11.77
CA LEU A 114 -2.13 -8.71 -12.57
C LEU A 114 -2.24 -10.14 -12.02
N GLY A 115 -1.14 -10.73 -11.58
CA GLY A 115 -1.13 -12.02 -10.89
C GLY A 115 -2.05 -12.02 -9.68
N ASP A 116 -1.94 -11.01 -8.82
CA ASP A 116 -2.78 -10.87 -7.64
C ASP A 116 -4.27 -10.76 -7.97
N ILE A 117 -4.63 -9.92 -8.95
CA ILE A 117 -6.02 -9.71 -9.36
C ILE A 117 -6.60 -10.99 -9.97
N VAL A 118 -5.84 -11.70 -10.80
CA VAL A 118 -6.29 -12.94 -11.45
C VAL A 118 -6.47 -14.06 -10.42
N GLU A 119 -5.54 -14.19 -9.47
CA GLU A 119 -5.56 -15.28 -8.49
C GLU A 119 -6.54 -15.00 -7.33
N PHE A 120 -6.65 -13.75 -6.89
CA PHE A 120 -7.37 -13.40 -5.65
C PHE A 120 -8.49 -12.37 -5.82
N GLY A 121 -8.66 -11.77 -7.01
CA GLY A 121 -9.67 -10.75 -7.27
C GLY A 121 -9.33 -9.35 -6.74
N GLU A 122 -8.17 -9.17 -6.11
CA GLU A 122 -7.72 -7.91 -5.50
C GLU A 122 -6.19 -7.79 -5.53
N ILE A 123 -5.66 -6.59 -5.30
CA ILE A 123 -4.21 -6.34 -5.23
C ILE A 123 -3.69 -6.72 -3.84
N ARG A 124 -2.64 -7.55 -3.75
CA ARG A 124 -2.04 -7.89 -2.45
C ARG A 124 -1.06 -6.81 -2.05
N ARG A 125 -1.35 -6.16 -0.92
CA ARG A 125 -0.42 -5.21 -0.31
C ARG A 125 0.48 -5.95 0.67
N PRO A 126 1.80 -5.98 0.44
CA PRO A 126 2.74 -6.59 1.36
C PRO A 126 2.75 -5.81 2.68
N TRP A 127 2.75 -6.56 3.76
CA TRP A 127 2.76 -6.07 5.13
C TRP A 127 3.99 -6.57 5.86
N THR A 128 4.71 -5.65 6.49
CA THR A 128 5.94 -5.94 7.25
C THR A 128 5.78 -5.70 8.75
N GLY A 129 4.82 -4.85 9.14
CA GLY A 129 4.64 -4.36 10.51
C GLY A 129 5.67 -3.31 10.96
N ILE A 130 6.45 -2.74 10.03
CA ILE A 130 7.41 -1.67 10.33
C ILE A 130 6.73 -0.32 10.14
N HIS A 131 6.71 0.48 11.21
CA HIS A 131 6.29 1.88 11.17
C HIS A 131 7.54 2.74 11.25
N VAL A 132 7.70 3.66 10.29
CA VAL A 132 8.92 4.47 10.15
C VAL A 132 8.62 5.97 10.16
N THR A 133 9.63 6.75 10.52
CA THR A 133 9.64 8.20 10.33
C THR A 133 10.92 8.64 9.61
N THR A 134 10.85 9.75 8.88
CA THR A 134 12.04 10.35 8.27
C THR A 134 12.81 11.14 9.32
N PRO A 135 14.10 10.84 9.58
CA PRO A 135 14.91 11.68 10.46
C PRO A 135 14.97 13.13 9.96
N PRO A 136 15.05 14.13 10.85
CA PRO A 136 15.15 15.52 10.42
C PRO A 136 16.48 15.77 9.69
N VAL A 137 16.45 16.66 8.70
CA VAL A 137 17.66 17.19 8.05
C VAL A 137 18.52 17.88 9.10
N ARG A 138 19.83 17.59 9.12
CA ARG A 138 20.79 18.23 10.03
C ARG A 138 21.90 18.89 9.23
N ASN A 139 22.13 20.18 9.43
CA ASN A 139 23.21 20.94 8.80
C ASN A 139 23.24 20.83 7.26
N GLY A 140 22.07 20.78 6.62
CA GLY A 140 21.97 20.61 5.16
C GLY A 140 22.30 19.20 4.65
N VAL A 141 22.59 18.24 5.55
CA VAL A 141 22.79 16.84 5.18
C VAL A 141 21.42 16.17 5.06
N PRO A 142 21.08 15.60 3.88
CA PRO A 142 19.83 14.85 3.70
C PRO A 142 19.73 13.69 4.69
N PRO A 143 18.51 13.28 5.09
CA PRO A 143 18.33 12.11 5.93
C PRO A 143 18.95 10.87 5.25
N ARG A 144 19.69 10.10 6.06
CA ARG A 144 20.24 8.81 5.68
C ARG A 144 19.36 7.75 6.31
N GLY A 145 18.50 7.11 5.51
CA GLY A 145 17.58 6.10 6.00
C GLY A 145 16.31 6.64 6.68
N VAL A 146 15.48 5.69 7.09
CA VAL A 146 14.25 5.92 7.86
C VAL A 146 14.37 5.28 9.24
N ARG A 147 13.85 5.94 10.26
CA ARG A 147 13.90 5.45 11.64
C ARG A 147 12.66 4.63 11.95
N VAL A 148 12.83 3.41 12.42
CA VAL A 148 11.75 2.58 12.95
C VAL A 148 11.24 3.22 14.25
N VAL A 149 9.96 3.60 14.27
CA VAL A 149 9.31 4.18 15.45
C VAL A 149 8.50 3.13 16.21
N ARG A 150 8.03 2.09 15.53
CA ARG A 150 7.24 1.02 16.10
C ARG A 150 7.33 -0.22 15.21
N VAL A 151 7.26 -1.38 15.85
CA VAL A 151 7.15 -2.68 15.20
C VAL A 151 5.88 -3.34 15.73
N ASP A 152 5.03 -3.83 14.82
CA ASP A 152 3.79 -4.51 15.20
C ASP A 152 4.10 -5.88 15.85
N PRO A 153 3.40 -6.28 16.92
CA PRO A 153 3.57 -7.58 17.54
C PRO A 153 3.09 -8.70 16.59
N GLY A 154 3.82 -9.81 16.56
CA GLY A 154 3.59 -10.93 15.67
C GLY A 154 3.85 -10.63 14.19
N SER A 155 4.45 -9.49 13.87
CA SER A 155 4.73 -9.09 12.48
C SER A 155 5.96 -9.77 11.88
N PRO A 156 6.10 -9.76 10.54
CA PRO A 156 7.35 -10.14 9.88
C PRO A 156 8.57 -9.42 10.44
N ALA A 157 8.45 -8.13 10.72
CA ALA A 157 9.54 -7.34 11.25
C ALA A 157 9.94 -7.73 12.67
N GLU A 158 8.97 -8.01 13.54
CA GLU A 158 9.28 -8.52 14.88
C GLU A 158 10.02 -9.86 14.80
N ARG A 159 9.55 -10.79 13.95
CA ARG A 159 10.21 -12.08 13.71
C ARG A 159 11.62 -11.94 13.13
N ALA A 160 11.83 -10.95 12.26
CA ALA A 160 13.14 -10.62 11.70
C ALA A 160 14.05 -9.86 12.69
N GLY A 161 13.53 -9.47 13.86
CA GLY A 161 14.32 -8.84 14.92
C GLY A 161 14.50 -7.33 14.77
N PHE A 162 13.67 -6.65 13.98
CA PHE A 162 13.62 -5.18 13.95
C PHE A 162 13.16 -4.62 15.29
N GLN A 163 13.67 -3.45 15.65
CA GLN A 163 13.37 -2.80 16.93
C GLN A 163 13.10 -1.30 16.73
N PRO A 164 12.23 -0.69 17.56
CA PRO A 164 12.15 0.77 17.62
C PRO A 164 13.52 1.39 17.87
N GLY A 165 13.86 2.42 17.09
CA GLY A 165 15.17 3.07 17.12
C GLY A 165 16.10 2.67 15.97
N ASP A 166 15.86 1.51 15.33
CA ASP A 166 16.58 1.08 14.14
C ASP A 166 16.54 2.12 13.03
N LEU A 167 17.64 2.26 12.30
CA LEU A 167 17.72 3.11 11.11
C LEU A 167 17.86 2.21 9.88
N ILE A 168 16.80 2.09 9.08
CA ILE A 168 16.79 1.34 7.83
C ILE A 168 17.40 2.23 6.74
N VAL A 169 18.52 1.81 6.16
CA VAL A 169 19.29 2.63 5.20
C VAL A 169 19.18 2.13 3.75
N ALA A 170 18.85 0.85 3.54
CA ALA A 170 18.63 0.29 2.21
C ALA A 170 17.72 -0.96 2.25
N THR A 171 17.08 -1.25 1.12
CA THR A 171 16.35 -2.50 0.87
C THR A 171 16.82 -3.08 -0.47
N ASN A 172 17.15 -4.37 -0.52
CA ASN A 172 17.72 -5.06 -1.68
C ASN A 172 18.88 -4.27 -2.32
N GLY A 173 19.80 -3.76 -1.49
CA GLY A 173 20.94 -2.96 -1.91
C GLY A 173 20.63 -1.56 -2.43
N ARG A 174 19.35 -1.15 -2.43
CA ARG A 174 18.93 0.17 -2.90
C ARG A 174 18.76 1.14 -1.72
N PRO A 175 19.48 2.27 -1.71
CA PRO A 175 19.40 3.24 -0.63
C PRO A 175 17.98 3.77 -0.41
N LEU A 176 17.70 4.08 0.85
CA LEU A 176 16.45 4.62 1.33
C LEU A 176 16.72 5.89 2.15
N ARG A 177 15.90 6.93 2.00
CA ARG A 177 16.12 8.23 2.64
C ARG A 177 14.91 8.76 3.38
N THR A 178 13.70 8.41 2.94
CA THR A 178 12.46 8.98 3.51
C THR A 178 11.38 7.92 3.69
N SER A 179 10.47 8.15 4.63
CA SER A 179 9.30 7.30 4.90
C SER A 179 8.43 7.11 3.65
N LEU A 180 8.35 8.13 2.80
CA LEU A 180 7.63 8.04 1.53
C LEU A 180 8.34 7.12 0.51
N GLU A 181 9.67 7.10 0.51
CA GLU A 181 10.42 6.10 -0.26
C GLU A 181 10.19 4.71 0.33
N TRP A 182 10.12 4.56 1.65
CA TRP A 182 9.82 3.27 2.30
C TRP A 182 8.46 2.74 1.86
N GLU A 183 7.42 3.57 1.92
CA GLU A 183 6.08 3.24 1.46
C GLU A 183 6.06 2.84 -0.03
N GLY A 184 6.75 3.59 -0.89
CA GLY A 184 6.87 3.25 -2.31
C GLY A 184 7.62 1.94 -2.55
N ARG A 185 8.66 1.65 -1.76
CA ARG A 185 9.41 0.38 -1.85
C ARG A 185 8.62 -0.80 -1.33
N LEU A 186 7.80 -0.62 -0.29
CA LEU A 186 6.91 -1.67 0.21
C LEU A 186 6.03 -2.22 -0.91
N LEU A 187 5.45 -1.35 -1.76
CA LEU A 187 4.61 -1.77 -2.88
C LEU A 187 5.34 -2.64 -3.94
N ASP A 188 6.67 -2.60 -3.96
CA ASP A 188 7.49 -3.42 -4.85
C ASP A 188 7.90 -4.75 -4.23
N LEU A 189 7.75 -4.93 -2.91
CA LEU A 189 8.22 -6.13 -2.23
C LEU A 189 7.25 -7.30 -2.49
N PRO A 190 7.75 -8.46 -2.90
CA PRO A 190 6.95 -9.68 -2.97
C PRO A 190 6.53 -10.14 -1.55
N SER A 191 5.25 -10.46 -1.38
CA SER A 191 4.77 -11.17 -0.18
C SER A 191 5.27 -12.61 -0.19
N GLY A 192 5.89 -13.05 0.90
CA GLY A 192 6.38 -14.43 1.10
C GLY A 192 7.81 -14.67 0.64
N GLU A 193 8.46 -13.70 0.02
CA GLU A 193 9.85 -13.79 -0.42
C GLU A 193 10.77 -12.95 0.49
N ALA A 194 12.01 -13.40 0.62
CA ALA A 194 13.01 -12.73 1.45
C ALA A 194 13.51 -11.43 0.80
N VAL A 195 13.63 -10.39 1.61
CA VAL A 195 14.13 -9.07 1.26
C VAL A 195 15.29 -8.75 2.19
N ASP A 196 16.43 -8.37 1.62
CA ASP A 196 17.61 -7.97 2.38
C ASP A 196 17.45 -6.51 2.81
N VAL A 197 17.51 -6.25 4.12
CA VAL A 197 17.34 -4.90 4.69
C VAL A 197 18.58 -4.50 5.45
N GLU A 198 19.23 -3.42 5.03
CA GLU A 198 20.38 -2.87 5.73
C GLU A 198 19.90 -1.94 6.86
N VAL A 199 20.35 -2.25 8.07
CA VAL A 199 19.93 -1.59 9.32
C VAL A 199 21.15 -1.09 10.08
N GLU A 200 21.01 0.07 10.70
CA GLU A 200 21.94 0.60 11.68
C GLU A 200 21.25 0.68 13.06
N ARG A 201 21.85 0.02 14.06
CA ARG A 201 21.42 0.03 15.48
C ARG A 201 22.63 0.34 16.35
N GLU A 202 22.52 1.34 17.21
CA GLU A 202 23.59 1.73 18.14
C GLU A 202 24.97 1.95 17.47
N GLY A 203 24.96 2.53 16.25
CA GLY A 203 26.19 2.79 15.48
C GLY A 203 26.79 1.57 14.79
N ARG A 204 26.14 0.40 14.84
CA ARG A 204 26.55 -0.83 14.13
C ARG A 204 25.63 -1.07 12.95
N SER A 205 26.23 -1.33 11.78
CA SER A 205 25.50 -1.72 10.57
C SER A 205 25.47 -3.24 10.42
N PHE A 206 24.30 -3.79 10.11
CA PHE A 206 24.08 -5.21 9.82
C PHE A 206 22.89 -5.37 8.87
N ARG A 207 22.65 -6.59 8.43
CA ARG A 207 21.53 -6.94 7.54
C ARG A 207 20.52 -7.79 8.30
N LEU A 208 19.25 -7.52 8.05
CA LEU A 208 18.13 -8.36 8.47
C LEU A 208 17.41 -8.88 7.24
N GLU A 209 17.12 -10.17 7.24
CA GLU A 209 16.24 -10.78 6.25
C GLU A 209 14.79 -10.56 6.67
N LEU A 210 14.03 -9.83 5.85
CA LEU A 210 12.62 -9.55 6.06
C LEU A 210 11.80 -10.35 5.05
N ILE A 211 10.83 -11.11 5.53
CA ILE A 211 9.88 -11.84 4.66
C ILE A 211 8.51 -11.18 4.80
N PRO A 212 8.13 -10.22 3.94
CA PRO A 212 6.82 -9.58 4.00
C PRO A 212 5.70 -10.62 3.93
N ALA A 213 4.60 -10.38 4.64
CA ALA A 213 3.43 -11.24 4.62
C ALA A 213 2.25 -10.50 3.98
N ASP A 214 1.17 -11.21 3.70
CA ASP A 214 -0.10 -10.54 3.39
C ASP A 214 -0.63 -9.77 4.59
N ASP A 215 -1.37 -8.70 4.27
CA ASP A 215 -2.13 -7.91 5.23
C ASP A 215 -2.84 -8.82 6.25
N PRO A 216 -2.68 -8.57 7.57
CA PRO A 216 -3.24 -9.43 8.60
C PRO A 216 -4.77 -9.52 8.56
N LEU A 217 -5.47 -8.50 8.05
CA LEU A 217 -6.94 -8.55 7.89
C LEU A 217 -7.36 -9.50 6.78
N ARG A 218 -6.57 -9.62 5.71
CA ARG A 218 -6.87 -10.54 4.60
C ARG A 218 -6.75 -12.00 5.04
N ARG A 219 -5.78 -12.30 5.92
CA ARG A 219 -5.58 -13.65 6.46
C ARG A 219 -6.52 -13.99 7.63
N ALA A 220 -7.25 -13.01 8.15
CA ALA A 220 -8.13 -13.22 9.28
C ALA A 220 -9.40 -13.95 8.85
N SER A 221 -9.85 -14.91 9.67
CA SER A 221 -11.12 -15.58 9.46
C SER A 221 -12.27 -14.59 9.60
N ARG A 222 -13.13 -14.53 8.59
CA ARG A 222 -14.34 -13.69 8.60
C ARG A 222 -15.53 -14.49 9.08
N ILE A 223 -16.35 -13.87 9.91
CA ILE A 223 -17.57 -14.45 10.47
C ILE A 223 -18.74 -13.65 9.91
N SER A 224 -19.47 -14.24 8.97
CA SER A 224 -20.66 -13.62 8.39
C SER A 224 -21.81 -13.71 9.38
N THR A 225 -22.56 -12.61 9.53
CA THR A 225 -23.72 -12.56 10.44
C THR A 225 -25.03 -12.47 9.65
N PRO A 226 -26.15 -12.98 10.20
CA PRO A 226 -27.47 -12.85 9.55
C PRO A 226 -27.95 -11.41 9.37
N PHE A 227 -27.35 -10.47 10.09
CA PHE A 227 -27.65 -9.04 10.01
C PHE A 227 -26.74 -8.30 9.01
N GLY A 228 -26.05 -9.03 8.13
CA GLY A 228 -25.32 -8.44 7.02
C GLY A 228 -24.03 -7.72 7.42
N ALA A 229 -23.36 -8.17 8.48
CA ALA A 229 -21.99 -7.75 8.80
C ALA A 229 -21.03 -8.93 8.59
N GLU A 230 -19.80 -8.63 8.19
CA GLU A 230 -18.67 -9.56 8.33
C GLU A 230 -17.80 -9.09 9.48
N LEU A 231 -17.60 -9.96 10.46
CA LEU A 231 -16.81 -9.67 11.65
C LEU A 231 -15.48 -10.41 11.63
N VAL A 232 -14.45 -9.78 12.18
CA VAL A 232 -13.13 -10.37 12.37
C VAL A 232 -12.74 -10.25 13.84
N VAL A 233 -12.28 -11.34 14.45
CA VAL A 233 -11.75 -11.29 15.81
C VAL A 233 -10.47 -10.46 15.83
N VAL A 234 -10.44 -9.41 16.64
CA VAL A 234 -9.28 -8.54 16.80
C VAL A 234 -8.20 -9.30 17.57
N THR A 235 -7.03 -9.42 16.95
CA THR A 235 -5.80 -9.90 17.59
C THR A 235 -4.88 -8.71 17.91
N PRO A 236 -3.86 -8.86 18.78
CA PRO A 236 -2.89 -7.80 19.02
C PRO A 236 -2.20 -7.30 17.73
N THR A 237 -1.97 -8.21 16.77
CA THR A 237 -1.42 -7.87 15.46
C THR A 237 -2.38 -7.00 14.65
N ILE A 238 -3.67 -7.36 14.57
CA ILE A 238 -4.68 -6.58 13.86
C ILE A 238 -4.89 -5.23 14.54
N ALA A 239 -4.99 -5.21 15.87
CA ALA A 239 -5.13 -3.98 16.65
C ALA A 239 -3.98 -3.01 16.37
N SER A 240 -2.74 -3.51 16.42
CA SER A 240 -1.55 -2.69 16.14
C SER A 240 -1.49 -2.21 14.68
N HIS A 241 -1.88 -3.05 13.72
CA HIS A 241 -1.94 -2.71 12.30
C HIS A 241 -2.95 -1.60 12.02
N LEU A 242 -4.13 -1.67 12.65
CA LEU A 242 -5.22 -0.70 12.50
C LEU A 242 -5.12 0.51 13.43
N GLY A 243 -4.18 0.52 14.37
CA GLY A 243 -4.06 1.58 15.37
C GLY A 243 -5.17 1.57 16.42
N LEU A 244 -5.80 0.42 16.65
CA LEU A 244 -6.76 0.22 17.73
C LEU A 244 -6.02 0.24 19.09
N ARG A 245 -6.63 0.88 20.09
CA ARG A 245 -6.17 0.87 21.48
C ARG A 245 -6.51 -0.43 22.17
N SER A 246 -7.66 -1.00 21.86
CA SER A 246 -8.11 -2.27 22.40
C SER A 246 -7.46 -3.44 21.64
N PRO A 247 -6.75 -4.36 22.34
CA PRO A 247 -6.07 -5.48 21.69
C PRO A 247 -7.02 -6.64 21.33
N THR A 248 -8.29 -6.53 21.71
CA THR A 248 -9.36 -7.50 21.52
C THR A 248 -10.64 -6.79 21.08
N GLY A 249 -11.62 -7.55 20.59
CA GLY A 249 -12.84 -7.01 20.00
C GLY A 249 -13.32 -7.84 18.81
N LEU A 250 -14.47 -7.45 18.26
CA LEU A 250 -14.95 -7.90 16.96
C LEU A 250 -14.93 -6.72 15.98
N LEU A 251 -13.97 -6.72 15.06
CA LEU A 251 -13.85 -5.72 14.01
C LEU A 251 -14.95 -5.89 12.97
N VAL A 252 -15.62 -4.81 12.61
CA VAL A 252 -16.54 -4.75 11.47
C VAL A 252 -15.71 -4.64 10.19
N ALA A 253 -15.49 -5.77 9.52
CA ALA A 253 -14.72 -5.82 8.27
C ALA A 253 -15.56 -5.40 7.06
N GLU A 254 -16.82 -5.82 7.00
CA GLU A 254 -17.77 -5.43 5.96
C GLU A 254 -19.16 -5.20 6.52
N LEU A 255 -19.95 -4.38 5.81
CA LEU A 255 -21.31 -4.06 6.19
C LEU A 255 -22.22 -3.91 4.98
N SER A 256 -23.23 -4.76 4.87
CA SER A 256 -24.25 -4.71 3.82
C SER A 256 -25.13 -3.46 3.96
N LEU A 257 -25.79 -3.07 2.87
CA LEU A 257 -26.65 -1.86 2.83
C LEU A 257 -27.89 -1.98 3.72
N ASP A 258 -28.39 -3.20 3.92
CA ASP A 258 -29.57 -3.51 4.72
C ASP A 258 -29.25 -3.80 6.20
N SER A 259 -27.97 -3.84 6.58
CA SER A 259 -27.57 -4.13 7.94
C SER A 259 -28.16 -3.12 8.95
N PRO A 260 -28.73 -3.58 10.09
CA PRO A 260 -29.23 -2.70 11.14
C PRO A 260 -28.14 -1.82 11.76
N LEU A 261 -26.87 -2.22 11.70
CA LEU A 261 -25.75 -1.40 12.21
C LEU A 261 -25.60 -0.10 11.43
N ARG A 262 -26.04 -0.01 10.16
CA ARG A 262 -26.01 1.25 9.40
C ARG A 262 -26.91 2.35 9.95
N ARG A 263 -27.84 2.02 10.85
CA ARG A 263 -28.68 3.00 11.59
C ARG A 263 -28.03 3.45 12.90
N THR A 264 -26.81 3.01 13.15
CA THR A 264 -26.01 3.35 14.32
C THR A 264 -24.76 4.11 13.86
N PRO A 265 -24.00 4.73 14.78
CA PRO A 265 -22.71 5.33 14.44
C PRO A 265 -21.61 4.32 14.08
N ILE A 266 -21.89 3.01 14.16
CA ILE A 266 -20.92 1.94 13.91
C ILE A 266 -20.77 1.72 12.41
N GLY A 267 -19.53 1.72 11.94
CA GLY A 267 -19.17 1.51 10.55
C GLY A 267 -18.10 0.44 10.36
N VAL A 268 -17.73 0.24 9.09
CA VAL A 268 -16.56 -0.57 8.72
C VAL A 268 -15.31 0.04 9.34
N GLY A 269 -14.46 -0.79 9.95
CA GLY A 269 -13.25 -0.37 10.66
C GLY A 269 -13.43 -0.23 12.18
N ASP A 270 -14.66 -0.27 12.69
CA ASP A 270 -14.93 -0.18 14.12
C ASP A 270 -14.74 -1.52 14.81
N ALA A 271 -14.18 -1.51 16.02
CA ALA A 271 -14.06 -2.70 16.86
C ALA A 271 -15.17 -2.71 17.92
N LEU A 272 -16.07 -3.69 17.85
CA LEU A 272 -17.07 -3.94 18.89
C LEU A 272 -16.37 -4.55 20.11
N LEU A 273 -16.51 -3.93 21.28
CA LEU A 273 -15.75 -4.31 22.48
C LEU A 273 -16.60 -5.06 23.50
N ALA A 274 -17.85 -4.62 23.70
CA ALA A 274 -18.72 -5.20 24.70
C ALA A 274 -20.20 -4.91 24.41
N LEU A 275 -21.07 -5.84 24.79
CA LEU A 275 -22.52 -5.71 24.79
C LEU A 275 -23.02 -5.77 26.24
N GLY A 276 -23.43 -4.63 26.79
CA GLY A 276 -23.68 -4.49 28.22
C GLY A 276 -22.41 -4.80 29.01
N ASP A 277 -22.48 -5.80 29.89
CA ASP A 277 -21.34 -6.31 30.67
C ASP A 277 -20.61 -7.48 30.00
N HIS A 278 -21.11 -7.97 28.85
CA HIS A 278 -20.50 -9.08 28.11
C HIS A 278 -19.42 -8.57 27.17
N ARG A 279 -18.18 -9.04 27.32
CA ARG A 279 -17.07 -8.68 26.42
C ARG A 279 -17.18 -9.43 25.10
N LEU A 280 -16.77 -8.80 24.01
CA LEU A 280 -16.81 -9.37 22.66
C LEU A 280 -15.39 -9.62 22.17
N ASP A 281 -14.75 -10.70 22.65
CA ASP A 281 -13.32 -10.94 22.43
C ASP A 281 -13.04 -12.13 21.49
N THR A 282 -14.04 -12.98 21.24
CA THR A 282 -13.87 -14.27 20.56
C THR A 282 -14.93 -14.52 19.49
N ALA A 283 -14.71 -15.54 18.65
CA ALA A 283 -15.68 -15.94 17.63
C ALA A 283 -17.02 -16.40 18.23
N ASP A 284 -17.00 -17.04 19.40
CA ASP A 284 -18.20 -17.53 20.09
C ASP A 284 -19.08 -16.35 20.57
N ASP A 285 -18.48 -15.20 20.86
CA ASP A 285 -19.21 -13.99 21.28
C ASP A 285 -20.09 -13.39 20.16
N VAL A 286 -19.87 -13.80 18.91
CA VAL A 286 -20.71 -13.39 17.78
C VAL A 286 -22.14 -13.92 17.94
N GLU A 287 -22.34 -15.10 18.54
CA GLU A 287 -23.68 -15.65 18.78
C GLU A 287 -24.48 -14.75 19.73
N VAL A 288 -23.86 -14.29 20.81
CA VAL A 288 -24.47 -13.36 21.78
C VAL A 288 -24.89 -12.04 21.10
N LEU A 289 -24.04 -11.55 20.19
CA LEU A 289 -24.33 -10.36 19.41
C LEU A 289 -25.54 -10.59 18.48
N ILE A 290 -25.57 -11.71 17.74
CA ILE A 290 -26.67 -12.08 16.84
C ILE A 290 -28.00 -12.16 17.60
N GLU A 291 -28.03 -12.89 18.71
CA GLU A 291 -29.24 -13.06 19.53
C GLU A 291 -29.75 -11.72 20.05
N THR A 292 -28.86 -10.86 20.53
CA THR A 292 -29.25 -9.57 21.09
C THR A 292 -29.83 -8.64 20.03
N LEU A 293 -29.14 -8.48 18.89
CA LEU A 293 -29.63 -7.66 17.78
C LEU A 293 -30.95 -8.19 17.20
N GLY A 294 -31.11 -9.52 17.13
CA GLY A 294 -32.35 -10.16 16.66
C GLY A 294 -33.53 -10.03 17.63
N SER A 295 -33.28 -9.97 18.94
CA SER A 295 -34.32 -9.90 19.96
C SER A 295 -35.09 -8.57 19.99
N GLY A 296 -34.49 -7.49 19.46
CA GLY A 296 -35.06 -6.13 19.51
C GLY A 296 -35.17 -5.53 20.92
N ARG A 297 -34.59 -6.20 21.93
CA ARG A 297 -34.51 -5.73 23.32
C ARG A 297 -33.57 -4.52 23.43
N PRO A 298 -33.75 -3.64 24.43
CA PRO A 298 -32.79 -2.58 24.69
C PRO A 298 -31.40 -3.14 25.01
N PHE A 299 -30.36 -2.57 24.43
CA PHE A 299 -28.97 -2.96 24.70
C PHE A 299 -28.04 -1.75 24.64
N VAL A 300 -26.88 -1.88 25.30
CA VAL A 300 -25.75 -0.94 25.18
C VAL A 300 -24.61 -1.66 24.49
N LEU A 301 -24.06 -1.04 23.45
CA LEU A 301 -22.92 -1.55 22.70
C LEU A 301 -21.75 -0.57 22.87
N TYR A 302 -20.62 -1.09 23.34
CA TYR A 302 -19.35 -0.37 23.40
C TYR A 302 -18.53 -0.72 22.18
N PHE A 303 -17.99 0.30 21.51
CA PHE A 303 -17.18 0.11 20.31
C PHE A 303 -16.05 1.14 20.28
N GLU A 304 -14.96 0.78 19.62
CA GLU A 304 -13.85 1.68 19.34
C GLU A 304 -13.97 2.20 17.91
N HIS A 305 -13.91 3.52 17.76
CA HIS A 305 -13.88 4.21 16.47
C HIS A 305 -12.76 5.25 16.51
N GLU A 306 -11.81 5.14 15.59
CA GLU A 306 -10.65 6.04 15.49
C GLU A 306 -9.88 6.20 16.83
N GLY A 307 -9.71 5.10 17.56
CA GLY A 307 -9.02 5.10 18.85
C GLY A 307 -9.85 5.63 20.03
N ALA A 308 -11.12 6.01 19.82
CA ALA A 308 -11.99 6.45 20.90
C ALA A 308 -13.04 5.38 21.20
N VAL A 309 -13.12 4.97 22.47
CA VAL A 309 -14.21 4.11 22.94
C VAL A 309 -15.48 4.93 23.06
N ARG A 310 -16.53 4.47 22.40
CA ARG A 310 -17.86 5.07 22.33
C ARG A 310 -18.89 4.07 22.83
N ARG A 311 -20.05 4.58 23.21
CA ARG A 311 -21.22 3.76 23.57
C ARG A 311 -22.40 4.11 22.67
N TYR A 312 -23.18 3.12 22.31
CA TYR A 312 -24.45 3.27 21.60
C TYR A 312 -25.54 2.53 22.38
N CYS A 313 -26.66 3.20 22.67
CA CYS A 313 -27.79 2.60 23.36
C CYS A 313 -28.97 2.46 22.40
N TYR A 314 -29.43 1.23 22.18
CA TYR A 314 -30.58 0.96 21.31
C TYR A 314 -31.87 0.93 22.13
N ARG A 315 -32.85 1.78 21.79
CA ARG A 315 -34.15 1.87 22.49
C ARG A 315 -34.04 2.15 24.00
N MET A 316 -33.02 2.88 24.40
CA MET A 316 -32.81 3.37 25.76
C MET A 316 -32.09 4.73 25.72
N LEU A 317 -32.19 5.50 26.81
CA LEU A 317 -31.50 6.78 26.93
C LEU A 317 -30.01 6.55 27.23
N CYS A 318 -29.16 7.23 26.47
CA CYS A 318 -27.75 7.46 26.77
C CYS A 318 -27.58 8.85 27.40
#